data_AF-A0A1W1BGY0-F1
#
_entry.id   AF-A0A1W1BGY0-F1
#
_cell.length_a   1.000
_cell.length_b   1.000
_cell.length_c   1.000
_cell.angle_alpha   90.00
_cell.angle_beta   90.00
_cell.angle_gamma   90.00
#
_symmetry.space_group_name_H-M   'P 1'
#
loop_
_entity.id
_entity.type
_entity.pdbx_description
1 polymer ?
#
loop_
_entity_poly.entity_id
_entity_poly.type
_entity_poly.pdbx_seq_one_letter_code
_entity_poly.pdbx_strand_id
1 'polypeptide(L)'
;MLYFSALFFSFLYFKIARVYKKEEKVTKAIIIQNSIVGVAILLLLVYGIIYKTWYITLLVAYLFFIVAALIVSAVQVGVFLDGKPFVKISHLHKSMPFLGAFIVLADLYLWFGL
;
A
#
# COMPACT_ATOMS: atom_id res chain seq x y z
N MET A 1 -16.65 1.12 -5.47
CA MET A 1 -15.30 1.28 -6.08
C MET A 1 -14.25 1.66 -5.05
N LEU A 2 -14.53 2.61 -4.15
CA LEU A 2 -13.62 3.07 -3.11
C LEU A 2 -12.92 1.95 -2.30
N TYR A 3 -13.66 0.92 -1.87
CA TYR A 3 -13.11 -0.27 -1.22
C TYR A 3 -11.97 -0.94 -2.02
N PHE A 4 -12.19 -1.22 -3.31
CA PHE A 4 -11.21 -1.91 -4.14
C PHE A 4 -9.99 -1.03 -4.43
N SER A 5 -10.19 0.28 -4.60
CA SER A 5 -9.10 1.24 -4.74
C SER A 5 -8.24 1.30 -3.48
N ALA A 6 -8.86 1.41 -2.30
CA ALA A 6 -8.16 1.38 -1.03
C ALA A 6 -7.37 0.07 -0.86
N LEU A 7 -8.00 -1.07 -1.18
CA LEU A 7 -7.37 -2.40 -1.08
C LEU A 7 -6.14 -2.51 -1.99
N PHE A 8 -6.24 -2.02 -3.22
CA PHE A 8 -5.11 -1.98 -4.15
C PHE A 8 -3.97 -1.12 -3.60
N PHE A 9 -4.26 0.10 -3.15
CA PHE A 9 -3.26 1.00 -2.59
C PHE A 9 -2.67 0.48 -1.28
N SER A 10 -3.42 -0.28 -0.48
CA SER A 10 -2.91 -0.97 0.71
C SER A 10 -1.80 -1.96 0.36
N PHE A 11 -2.00 -2.80 -0.66
CA PHE A 11 -0.96 -3.74 -1.10
C PHE A 11 0.25 -3.02 -1.71
N LEU A 12 0.01 -1.95 -2.47
CA LEU A 12 1.05 -1.12 -3.05
C LEU A 12 1.89 -0.44 -1.95
N TYR A 13 1.24 0.16 -0.95
CA TYR A 13 1.88 0.75 0.22
C TYR A 13 2.75 -0.27 0.97
N PHE A 14 2.20 -1.46 1.24
CA PHE A 14 2.94 -2.50 1.95
C PHE A 14 4.19 -2.96 1.20
N LYS A 15 4.10 -3.10 -0.14
CA LYS A 15 5.26 -3.48 -0.97
C LYS A 15 6.32 -2.38 -0.98
N ILE A 16 5.95 -1.11 -1.13
CA ILE A 16 6.90 0.02 -1.05
C ILE A 16 7.55 0.06 0.34
N ALA A 17 6.76 -0.04 1.40
CA ALA A 17 7.26 -0.03 2.78
C ALA A 17 8.29 -1.14 3.03
N ARG A 18 8.04 -2.34 2.52
CA ARG A 18 8.95 -3.48 2.64
C ARG A 18 10.27 -3.24 1.93
N VAL A 19 10.25 -2.66 0.73
CA VAL A 19 11.46 -2.34 -0.03
C VAL A 19 12.25 -1.25 0.67
N TYR A 20 11.59 -0.17 1.08
CA TYR A 20 12.21 0.94 1.80
C TYR A 20 12.92 0.50 3.09
N LYS A 21 12.30 -0.40 3.88
CA LYS A 21 12.91 -0.98 5.09
C LYS A 21 14.22 -1.75 4.81
N LYS A 22 14.43 -2.26 3.60
CA LYS A 22 15.66 -2.96 3.22
C LYS A 22 16.78 -2.00 2.79
N GLU A 23 16.43 -0.82 2.28
CA GLU A 23 17.38 0.10 1.66
C GLU A 23 17.80 1.25 2.58
N GLU A 24 16.94 1.72 3.49
CA GLU A 24 17.22 2.85 4.36
C GLU A 24 17.03 2.54 5.86
N LYS A 25 17.73 3.30 6.72
CA LYS A 25 17.54 3.22 8.17
C LYS A 25 16.15 3.72 8.55
N VAL A 26 15.38 2.87 9.22
CA VAL A 26 14.01 3.20 9.61
C VAL A 26 14.00 4.19 10.77
N THR A 27 13.42 5.36 10.55
CA THR A 27 13.17 6.37 11.59
C THR A 27 11.92 6.03 12.41
N LYS A 28 11.87 6.43 13.70
CA LYS A 28 10.70 6.22 14.58
C LYS A 28 9.37 6.71 13.97
N ALA A 29 9.39 7.86 13.28
CA ALA A 29 8.20 8.41 12.61
C ALA A 29 7.62 7.46 11.53
N ILE A 30 8.49 6.80 10.78
CA ILE A 30 8.10 5.85 9.72
C ILE A 30 7.52 4.58 10.33
N ILE A 31 8.04 4.14 11.48
CA ILE A 31 7.48 3.00 12.22
C ILE A 31 6.05 3.32 12.65
N ILE A 32 5.83 4.50 13.25
CA ILE A 32 4.49 4.93 13.69
C ILE A 32 3.53 4.99 12.51
N GLN A 33 3.93 5.63 11.40
CA GLN A 33 3.11 5.71 10.19
C GLN A 33 2.77 4.31 9.65
N ASN A 34 3.76 3.43 9.50
CA ASN A 34 3.54 2.08 9.01
C ASN A 34 2.63 1.26 9.93
N SER A 35 2.72 1.46 11.25
CA SER A 35 1.83 0.81 12.22
C SER A 35 0.39 1.28 12.07
N ILE A 36 0.15 2.60 11.97
CA ILE A 36 -1.19 3.17 11.77
C ILE A 36 -1.80 2.65 10.47
N VAL A 37 -1.05 2.72 9.37
CA VAL A 37 -1.52 2.23 8.08
C VAL A 37 -1.72 0.72 8.12
N GLY A 38 -0.86 -0.03 8.81
CA GLY A 38 -1.03 -1.47 9.02
C GLY A 38 -2.36 -1.82 9.70
N VAL A 39 -2.76 -1.06 10.73
CA VAL A 39 -4.07 -1.23 11.40
C VAL A 39 -5.21 -0.93 10.42
N ALA A 40 -5.12 0.15 9.64
CA ALA A 40 -6.14 0.48 8.64
C ALA A 40 -6.28 -0.60 7.56
N ILE A 41 -5.16 -1.21 7.12
CA ILE A 41 -5.19 -2.33 6.17
C ILE A 41 -5.93 -3.54 6.77
N LEU A 42 -5.70 -3.85 8.05
CA LEU A 42 -6.41 -4.94 8.72
C LEU A 42 -7.91 -4.67 8.81
N LEU A 43 -8.30 -3.46 9.20
CA LEU A 43 -9.72 -3.05 9.26
C LEU A 43 -10.37 -3.09 7.88
N LEU A 44 -9.66 -2.70 6.84
CA LEU A 44 -10.13 -2.78 5.46
C LEU A 44 -10.35 -4.24 5.01
N LEU A 45 -9.48 -5.17 5.40
CA LEU A 45 -9.68 -6.59 5.13
C LEU A 45 -10.90 -7.14 5.88
N VAL A 46 -11.09 -6.78 7.14
CA VAL A 46 -12.26 -7.14 7.94
C VAL A 46 -13.54 -6.60 7.30
N TYR A 47 -13.54 -5.34 6.86
CA TYR A 47 -14.66 -4.73 6.16
C TYR A 47 -15.03 -5.54 4.90
N GLY A 48 -14.03 -5.96 4.13
CA GLY A 48 -14.21 -6.79 2.93
C GLY A 48 -14.77 -8.18 3.18
N ILE A 49 -14.63 -8.72 4.39
CA ILE A 49 -15.22 -10.01 4.78
C ILE A 49 -16.66 -9.83 5.26
N ILE A 50 -16.95 -8.74 5.97
CA ILE A 50 -18.27 -8.47 6.56
C ILE A 50 -19.26 -7.91 5.54
N TYR A 51 -18.85 -6.88 4.80
CA TYR A 51 -19.75 -6.07 3.95
C TYR A 51 -19.62 -6.36 2.45
N LYS A 52 -18.66 -7.22 2.06
CA LYS A 52 -18.48 -7.67 0.68
C LYS A 52 -18.44 -9.19 0.63
N THR A 53 -18.65 -9.71 -0.56
CA THR A 53 -18.59 -11.14 -0.81
C THR A 53 -17.17 -11.66 -0.58
N TRP A 54 -16.96 -12.39 0.52
CA TRP A 54 -15.64 -12.78 1.01
C TRP A 54 -14.75 -13.45 -0.03
N TYR A 55 -15.29 -14.34 -0.88
CA TYR A 55 -14.53 -15.03 -1.92
C TYR A 55 -14.09 -14.09 -3.05
N ILE A 56 -14.90 -13.07 -3.39
CA ILE A 56 -14.52 -12.03 -4.37
C ILE A 56 -13.41 -11.17 -3.78
N THR A 57 -13.56 -10.77 -2.50
CA THR A 57 -12.54 -10.00 -1.79
C THR A 57 -11.19 -10.70 -1.80
N LEU A 58 -11.15 -12.01 -1.49
CA LEU A 58 -9.90 -12.79 -1.50
C LEU A 58 -9.29 -12.91 -2.90
N LEU A 59 -10.11 -13.17 -3.92
CA LEU A 59 -9.63 -13.29 -5.29
C LEU A 59 -9.03 -11.97 -5.78
N VAL A 60 -9.74 -10.86 -5.55
CA VAL A 60 -9.27 -9.53 -5.93
C VAL A 60 -8.03 -9.12 -5.12
N ALA A 61 -7.99 -9.41 -3.82
CA ALA A 61 -6.83 -9.16 -2.98
C ALA A 61 -5.59 -9.91 -3.49
N TYR A 62 -5.75 -11.16 -3.93
CA TYR A 62 -4.66 -11.96 -4.50
C TYR A 62 -4.16 -11.35 -5.82
N LEU A 63 -5.07 -10.96 -6.72
CA LEU A 63 -4.70 -10.29 -7.97
C LEU A 63 -3.97 -8.97 -7.71
N PHE A 64 -4.49 -8.13 -6.81
CA PHE A 64 -3.87 -6.86 -6.45
C PHE A 64 -2.52 -7.05 -5.77
N PHE A 65 -2.34 -8.10 -4.97
CA PHE A 65 -1.05 -8.44 -4.40
C PHE A 65 0.00 -8.77 -5.47
N ILE A 66 -0.38 -9.53 -6.51
CA ILE A 66 0.50 -9.85 -7.64
C ILE A 66 0.82 -8.58 -8.43
N VAL A 67 -0.19 -7.79 -8.80
CA VAL A 67 0.00 -6.55 -9.57
C VAL A 67 0.87 -5.55 -8.80
N ALA A 68 0.62 -5.35 -7.51
CA ALA A 68 1.44 -4.49 -6.66
C ALA A 68 2.89 -5.00 -6.58
N ALA A 69 3.10 -6.32 -6.53
CA ALA A 69 4.43 -6.90 -6.60
C ALA A 69 5.12 -6.60 -7.93
N LEU A 70 4.43 -6.79 -9.06
CA LEU A 70 4.95 -6.52 -10.39
C LEU A 70 5.29 -5.05 -10.59
N ILE A 71 4.43 -4.13 -10.14
CA ILE A 71 4.67 -2.68 -10.21
C ILE A 71 5.92 -2.32 -9.42
N VAL A 72 6.01 -2.75 -8.16
CA VAL A 72 7.18 -2.43 -7.32
C VAL A 72 8.45 -3.07 -7.88
N SER A 73 8.40 -4.30 -8.37
CA SER A 73 9.54 -4.94 -9.03
C SER A 73 9.93 -4.24 -10.33
N ALA A 74 8.97 -3.79 -11.15
CA ALA A 74 9.24 -3.00 -12.35
C ALA A 74 9.87 -1.65 -12.00
N VAL A 75 9.48 -1.03 -10.89
CA VAL A 75 10.10 0.19 -10.38
C VAL A 75 11.53 -0.08 -9.87
N GLN A 76 11.76 -1.21 -9.20
CA GLN A 76 13.10 -1.60 -8.72
C GLN A 76 14.06 -1.98 -9.85
N VAL A 77 13.57 -2.66 -10.89
CA VAL A 77 14.38 -3.20 -11.99
C VAL A 77 14.44 -2.26 -13.19
N GLY A 78 13.36 -1.55 -13.49
CA GLY A 78 13.08 -0.97 -14.80
C GLY A 78 13.40 0.51 -14.95
N VAL A 79 14.13 1.12 -14.02
CA VAL A 79 14.36 2.56 -14.07
C VAL A 79 15.85 2.83 -13.87
N PHE A 80 16.70 2.26 -14.71
CA PHE A 80 18.11 2.67 -14.83
C PHE A 80 18.29 3.48 -16.12
N LEU A 81 18.43 4.80 -16.01
CA LEU A 81 19.00 5.63 -17.08
C LEU A 81 20.48 5.80 -16.76
N ASP A 82 21.36 5.43 -17.68
CA ASP A 82 22.83 5.53 -17.54
C ASP A 82 23.39 4.86 -16.27
N GLY A 83 22.93 3.65 -15.95
CA GLY A 83 23.41 2.89 -14.79
C GLY A 83 23.04 3.48 -13.43
N LYS A 84 22.18 4.50 -13.38
CA LYS A 84 21.66 5.11 -12.15
C LYS A 84 20.14 4.94 -12.05
N PRO A 85 19.60 4.63 -10.85
CA PRO A 85 18.16 4.53 -10.66
C PRO A 85 17.48 5.89 -10.90
N PHE A 86 16.67 6.02 -11.96
CA PHE A 86 16.00 7.24 -12.42
C PHE A 86 14.83 7.66 -11.51
N VAL A 87 14.24 6.74 -10.75
CA VAL A 87 13.42 7.06 -9.57
C VAL A 87 14.06 6.36 -8.39
N LYS A 88 14.82 7.11 -7.57
CA LYS A 88 15.25 6.58 -6.27
C LYS A 88 13.99 6.21 -5.48
N ILE A 89 14.02 5.06 -4.81
CA ILE A 89 12.93 4.59 -3.95
C ILE A 89 12.55 5.63 -2.88
N SER A 90 13.47 6.54 -2.55
CA SER A 90 13.21 7.73 -1.73
C SER A 90 12.12 8.67 -2.29
N HIS A 91 11.92 8.75 -3.61
CA HIS A 91 10.81 9.52 -4.21
C HIS A 91 9.47 8.82 -4.05
N LEU A 92 9.41 7.49 -4.20
CA LEU A 92 8.21 6.72 -3.88
C LEU A 92 7.89 6.78 -2.39
N HIS A 93 8.92 6.80 -1.54
CA HIS A 93 8.74 6.98 -0.10
C HIS A 93 8.07 8.32 0.24
N LYS A 94 8.41 9.42 -0.45
CA LYS A 94 7.71 10.71 -0.26
C LYS A 94 6.20 10.64 -0.55
N SER A 95 5.76 9.70 -1.38
CA SER A 95 4.33 9.47 -1.65
C SER A 95 3.63 8.58 -0.61
N MET A 96 4.38 7.86 0.23
CA MET A 96 3.82 6.95 1.24
C MET A 96 2.90 7.66 2.24
N PRO A 97 3.23 8.84 2.80
CA PRO A 97 2.31 9.57 3.68
C PRO A 97 0.95 9.84 3.04
N PHE A 98 0.93 10.24 1.75
CA PHE A 98 -0.31 10.48 1.01
C PHE A 98 -1.10 9.19 0.76
N LEU A 99 -0.42 8.11 0.37
CA LEU A 99 -1.04 6.79 0.22
C LEU A 99 -1.63 6.29 1.55
N GLY A 100 -0.87 6.43 2.64
CA GLY A 100 -1.30 6.03 3.98
C GLY A 100 -2.51 6.83 4.44
N ALA A 101 -2.48 8.15 4.27
CA ALA A 101 -3.62 9.02 4.60
C ALA A 101 -4.86 8.67 3.78
N PHE A 102 -4.70 8.41 2.47
CA PHE A 102 -5.79 7.96 1.61
C PHE A 102 -6.42 6.66 2.11
N ILE A 103 -5.60 5.66 2.47
CA ILE A 103 -6.10 4.37 2.99
C ILE A 103 -6.90 4.58 4.28
N VAL A 104 -6.35 5.36 5.22
CA VAL A 104 -7.01 5.62 6.51
C VAL A 104 -8.32 6.37 6.32
N LEU A 105 -8.34 7.42 5.49
CA LEU A 105 -9.57 8.19 5.22
C LEU A 105 -10.60 7.35 4.48
N ALA A 106 -10.18 6.54 3.51
CA ALA A 106 -11.07 5.63 2.80
C ALA A 106 -11.67 4.58 3.75
N ASP A 107 -10.89 4.06 4.69
CA ASP A 107 -11.37 3.11 5.70
C ASP A 107 -12.39 3.77 6.64
N LEU A 108 -12.10 4.97 7.14
CA LEU A 108 -13.05 5.75 7.96
C LEU A 108 -14.36 6.03 7.20
N TYR A 109 -14.27 6.42 5.93
CA TYR A 109 -15.44 6.62 5.06
C TYR A 109 -16.28 5.35 4.94
N LEU A 110 -15.64 4.19 4.75
CA LEU A 110 -16.34 2.92 4.58
C LEU A 110 -17.08 2.47 5.85
N TRP A 111 -16.48 2.69 7.02
CA TRP A 111 -17.05 2.27 8.30
C TRP A 111 -18.11 3.23 8.83
N PHE A 112 -17.89 4.54 8.70
CA PHE A 112 -18.73 5.56 9.33
C PHE A 112 -19.60 6.34 8.33
N GLY A 113 -19.41 6.14 7.02
CA GLY A 113 -20.17 6.82 5.97
C GLY A 113 -19.92 8.33 5.90
N LEU A 114 -18.76 8.79 6.37
CA LEU A 114 -18.41 10.20 6.58
C LEU A 114 -17.77 10.82 5.34
#